data_AF-A0A820CHJ2-F1
#
_entry.id   AF-A0A820CHJ2-F1
#
_cell.length_a   1.000
_cell.length_b   1.000
_cell.length_c   1.000
_cell.angle_alpha   90.00
_cell.angle_beta   90.00
_cell.angle_gamma   90.00
#
_symmetry.space_group_name_H-M   'P 1'
#
loop_
_entity.id
_entity.type
_entity.pdbx_description
1 polymer ?
#
loop_
_entity_poly.entity_id
_entity_poly.type
_entity_poly.pdbx_seq_one_letter_code
_entity_poly.pdbx_strand_id
1 'polypeptide(L)'
;QFNHLEDLLNYLISASNMEQAFLFDIQTKISIATDSSPTDMQMYELCCDMIDLLINMSEIYGRSNDNVVQTTEDDGIINDEQSDDNPDDEDDENEGHIVNGIHESTNSYSNYSFSTTPMVTSFASMTETITEPTSNVFDSMSSSVIKLTGGRALYLKEINRHLALICVLREEALTKQAIIEYNVNQLKKSILELFHLTPQTSSSSVAS
;
A
#
# COMPACT_ATOMS: atom_id res chain seq x y z
N GLN A 1 26.43 7.54 13.25
CA GLN A 1 25.37 6.71 12.63
C GLN A 1 24.08 7.52 12.43
N PHE A 2 23.57 8.20 13.47
CA PHE A 2 22.42 9.10 13.36
C PHE A 2 22.61 10.25 12.34
N ASN A 3 23.81 10.82 12.26
CA ASN A 3 24.08 11.95 11.35
C ASN A 3 23.83 11.63 9.87
N HIS A 4 24.04 10.37 9.43
CA HIS A 4 23.80 10.00 8.04
C HIS A 4 22.32 9.97 7.68
N LEU A 5 21.44 9.64 8.64
CA LEU A 5 19.99 9.71 8.42
C LEU A 5 19.54 11.17 8.30
N GLU A 6 20.05 12.05 9.16
CA GLU A 6 19.79 13.50 9.06
C GLU A 6 20.25 14.06 7.72
N ASP A 7 21.47 13.72 7.25
CA ASP A 7 21.98 14.15 5.95
C ASP A 7 21.07 13.70 4.79
N LEU A 8 20.58 12.47 4.84
CA LEU A 8 19.66 11.92 3.83
C LEU A 8 18.28 12.62 3.87
N LEU A 9 17.76 12.93 5.06
CA LEU A 9 16.51 13.67 5.22
C LEU A 9 16.67 15.12 4.72
N ASN A 10 17.78 15.78 5.04
CA ASN A 10 18.14 17.12 4.54
C ASN A 10 18.21 17.15 3.00
N TYR A 11 18.79 16.12 2.39
CA TYR A 11 18.80 15.99 0.94
C TYR A 11 17.38 15.83 0.38
N LEU A 12 16.54 14.99 0.99
CA LEU A 12 15.15 14.81 0.55
C LEU A 12 14.38 16.14 0.56
N ILE A 13 14.40 16.87 1.68
CA ILE A 13 13.59 18.09 1.81
C ILE A 13 13.98 19.15 0.78
N SER A 14 15.29 19.27 0.49
CA SER A 14 15.81 20.23 -0.48
C SER A 14 15.49 19.82 -1.92
N ALA A 15 15.60 18.53 -2.26
CA ALA A 15 15.31 18.02 -3.60
C ALA A 15 13.81 17.99 -3.92
N SER A 16 12.96 17.84 -2.91
CA SER A 16 11.51 17.66 -3.06
C SER A 16 10.69 18.90 -2.67
N ASN A 17 11.33 20.01 -2.26
CA ASN A 17 10.68 21.23 -1.77
C ASN A 17 9.66 20.93 -0.65
N MET A 18 10.09 20.15 0.33
CA MET A 18 9.32 19.85 1.54
C MET A 18 9.73 20.83 2.64
N GLU A 19 8.84 21.05 3.60
CA GLU A 19 9.12 21.91 4.76
C GLU A 19 9.87 21.12 5.83
N GLN A 20 9.46 19.88 6.10
CA GLN A 20 10.02 19.02 7.17
C GLN A 20 9.92 17.53 6.81
N ALA A 21 10.76 16.70 7.44
CA ALA A 21 10.77 15.25 7.33
C ALA A 21 11.16 14.58 8.67
N PHE A 22 10.44 13.50 8.98
CA PHE A 22 10.60 12.72 10.20
C PHE A 22 10.66 11.24 9.87
N LEU A 23 11.55 10.51 10.53
CA LEU A 23 11.57 9.06 10.53
C LEU A 23 11.03 8.55 11.87
N PHE A 24 9.82 8.00 11.86
CA PHE A 24 9.10 7.55 13.03
C PHE A 24 9.17 6.04 13.21
N ASP A 25 9.39 5.58 14.44
CA ASP A 25 8.96 4.27 14.88
C ASP A 25 7.43 4.27 15.07
N ILE A 26 6.75 3.38 14.34
CA ILE A 26 5.30 3.37 14.20
C ILE A 26 4.60 2.94 15.48
N GLN A 27 5.21 2.02 16.23
CA GLN A 27 4.60 1.42 17.41
C GLN A 27 4.75 2.34 18.62
N THR A 28 5.95 2.89 18.81
CA THR A 28 6.29 3.74 19.96
C THR A 28 6.03 5.21 19.72
N LYS A 29 5.77 5.61 18.47
CA LYS A 29 5.64 7.01 18.03
C LYS A 29 6.89 7.85 18.30
N ILE A 30 8.06 7.23 18.47
CA ILE A 30 9.33 7.92 18.68
C ILE A 30 9.94 8.26 17.32
N SER A 31 10.28 9.53 17.09
CA SER A 31 11.09 9.91 15.94
C SER A 31 12.56 9.57 16.18
N ILE A 32 13.13 8.73 15.31
CA ILE A 32 14.54 8.28 15.41
C ILE A 32 15.51 9.20 14.66
N ALA A 33 15.00 9.99 13.72
CA ALA A 33 15.75 10.99 12.97
C ALA A 33 14.78 12.04 12.42
N THR A 34 15.25 13.28 12.34
CA THR A 34 14.56 14.41 11.72
C THR A 34 15.57 15.20 10.90
N ASP A 35 15.09 15.98 9.94
CA ASP A 35 15.92 16.95 9.22
C ASP A 35 16.31 18.13 10.14
N SER A 36 17.13 19.06 9.63
CA SER A 36 17.62 20.19 10.43
C SER A 36 16.61 21.34 10.62
N SER A 37 15.39 21.23 10.10
CA SER A 37 14.32 22.22 10.29
C SER A 37 13.81 22.22 11.75
N PRO A 38 13.49 23.41 12.31
CA PRO A 38 12.95 23.49 13.65
C PRO A 38 11.57 22.83 13.72
N THR A 39 11.39 21.91 14.66
CA THR A 39 10.12 21.21 14.88
C THR A 39 9.43 21.72 16.14
N ASP A 40 8.13 22.02 16.02
CA ASP A 40 7.27 22.29 17.18
C ASP A 40 6.50 21.03 17.62
N MET A 41 6.01 21.07 18.86
CA MET A 41 5.32 19.92 19.47
C MET A 41 3.99 19.59 18.77
N GLN A 42 3.30 20.59 18.21
CA GLN A 42 1.99 20.39 17.60
C GLN A 42 2.11 19.60 16.30
N MET A 43 3.16 19.87 15.51
CA MET A 43 3.44 19.09 14.31
C MET A 43 3.78 17.64 14.65
N TYR A 44 4.51 17.41 15.74
CA TYR A 44 4.83 16.07 16.21
C TYR A 44 3.58 15.28 16.60
N GLU A 45 2.67 15.90 17.37
CA GLU A 45 1.38 15.31 17.73
C GLU A 45 0.54 14.98 16.50
N LEU A 46 0.48 15.91 15.54
CA LEU A 46 -0.25 15.70 14.28
C LEU A 46 0.32 14.54 13.44
N CYS A 47 1.64 14.36 13.43
CA CYS A 47 2.28 13.19 12.81
C CYS A 47 1.90 11.89 13.52
N CYS A 48 1.78 11.89 14.86
CA CYS A 48 1.32 10.72 15.62
C CYS A 48 -0.12 10.35 15.26
N ASP A 49 -1.01 11.34 15.22
CA ASP A 49 -2.41 11.18 14.81
C ASP A 49 -2.52 10.60 13.39
N MET A 50 -1.65 11.04 12.48
CA MET A 50 -1.59 10.51 11.11
C MET A 50 -1.22 9.02 11.07
N ILE A 51 -0.26 8.58 11.89
CA ILE A 51 0.12 7.16 11.96
C ILE A 51 -1.07 6.34 12.46
N ASP A 52 -1.71 6.76 13.56
CA ASP A 52 -2.85 6.04 14.12
C ASP A 52 -4.03 5.98 13.13
N LEU A 53 -4.32 7.09 12.46
CA LEU A 53 -5.34 7.12 11.42
C LEU A 53 -5.06 6.12 10.29
N LEU A 54 -3.82 6.08 9.80
CA LEU A 54 -3.43 5.16 8.74
C LEU A 54 -3.58 3.71 9.18
N ILE A 55 -3.09 3.36 10.37
CA ILE A 55 -3.21 2.00 10.91
C ILE A 55 -4.68 1.62 11.06
N ASN A 56 -5.50 2.46 11.69
CA ASN A 56 -6.92 2.19 11.88
C ASN A 56 -7.66 2.00 10.54
N MET A 57 -7.36 2.82 9.53
CA MET A 57 -7.95 2.66 8.20
C MET A 57 -7.50 1.37 7.52
N SER A 58 -6.22 1.02 7.63
CA SER A 58 -5.68 -0.22 7.10
C SER A 58 -6.21 -1.47 7.82
N GLU A 59 -6.56 -1.38 9.11
CA GLU A 59 -7.18 -2.50 9.84
C GLU A 59 -8.57 -2.82 9.32
N ILE A 60 -9.32 -1.78 8.97
CA ILE A 60 -10.70 -1.90 8.48
C ILE A 60 -10.70 -2.32 7.00
N TYR A 61 -9.85 -1.71 6.17
CA TYR A 61 -9.93 -1.81 4.71
C TYR A 61 -8.70 -2.41 4.02
N GLY A 62 -7.57 -2.56 4.72
CA GLY A 62 -6.29 -3.03 4.14
C GLY A 62 -6.14 -4.55 4.08
N ARG A 63 -7.14 -5.32 4.55
CA ARG A 63 -7.13 -6.78 4.46
C ARG A 63 -7.54 -7.22 3.06
N SER A 64 -6.63 -7.82 2.31
CA SER A 64 -6.99 -8.59 1.12
C SER A 64 -7.92 -9.73 1.53
N ASN A 65 -9.08 -9.85 0.89
CA ASN A 65 -9.97 -10.99 1.04
C ASN A 65 -9.36 -12.21 0.32
N ASP A 66 -8.25 -12.72 0.82
CA ASP A 66 -7.63 -13.97 0.33
C ASP A 66 -8.38 -15.20 0.89
N ASN A 67 -9.71 -15.12 0.94
CA ASN A 67 -10.57 -16.29 1.06
C ASN A 67 -10.97 -16.74 -0.35
N VAL A 68 -9.97 -17.15 -1.15
CA VAL A 68 -10.24 -18.05 -2.27
C VAL A 68 -10.67 -19.36 -1.64
N VAL A 69 -11.96 -19.64 -1.74
CA VAL A 69 -12.53 -20.96 -1.47
C VAL A 69 -11.70 -21.97 -2.26
N GLN A 70 -10.90 -22.78 -1.56
CA GLN A 70 -10.43 -24.04 -2.11
C GLN A 70 -11.70 -24.86 -2.33
N THR A 71 -12.24 -24.84 -3.55
CA THR A 71 -13.16 -25.87 -4.01
C THR A 71 -12.38 -27.17 -3.98
N THR A 72 -12.51 -27.89 -2.87
CA THR A 72 -12.15 -29.30 -2.80
C THR A 72 -12.91 -30.02 -3.89
N GLU A 73 -12.15 -30.64 -4.78
CA GLU A 73 -12.59 -31.65 -5.74
C GLU A 73 -13.52 -32.63 -5.02
N ASP A 74 -14.79 -32.72 -5.45
CA ASP A 74 -15.67 -33.83 -5.13
C ASP A 74 -16.13 -34.46 -6.45
N ASP A 75 -15.55 -35.62 -6.73
CA ASP A 75 -15.86 -36.50 -7.85
C ASP A 75 -17.30 -37.01 -7.74
N GLY A 76 -18.17 -36.57 -8.65
CA GLY A 76 -19.54 -37.07 -8.80
C GLY A 76 -19.86 -37.42 -10.23
N ILE A 77 -19.50 -38.64 -10.65
CA ILE A 77 -19.88 -39.27 -11.92
C ILE A 77 -21.41 -39.40 -12.00
N ILE A 78 -22.04 -38.82 -13.03
CA ILE A 78 -23.28 -39.35 -13.62
C ILE A 78 -23.16 -39.23 -15.15
N ASN A 79 -22.95 -40.37 -15.80
CA ASN A 79 -23.28 -40.58 -17.21
C ASN A 79 -24.79 -40.83 -17.31
N ASP A 80 -25.44 -40.32 -18.35
CA ASP A 80 -26.42 -41.13 -19.09
C ASP A 80 -26.66 -40.56 -20.49
N GLU A 81 -26.92 -41.48 -21.40
CA GLU A 81 -26.70 -41.48 -22.84
C GLU A 81 -27.84 -40.87 -23.69
N GLN A 82 -27.44 -40.37 -24.88
CA GLN A 82 -28.06 -40.47 -26.22
C GLN A 82 -29.55 -40.15 -26.49
N SER A 83 -29.77 -39.33 -27.53
CA SER A 83 -30.60 -39.71 -28.69
C SER A 83 -30.38 -38.78 -29.90
N ASP A 84 -29.83 -39.38 -30.97
CA ASP A 84 -30.10 -39.25 -32.41
C ASP A 84 -30.98 -38.08 -32.95
N ASP A 85 -30.49 -37.36 -33.97
CA ASP A 85 -30.95 -37.47 -35.38
C ASP A 85 -30.35 -36.37 -36.30
N ASN A 86 -29.76 -36.81 -37.42
CA ASN A 86 -29.28 -36.07 -38.61
C ASN A 86 -30.50 -35.58 -39.47
N PRO A 87 -30.38 -35.00 -40.70
CA PRO A 87 -29.30 -34.27 -41.42
C PRO A 87 -29.78 -32.99 -42.17
N ASP A 88 -28.83 -32.30 -42.85
CA ASP A 88 -28.88 -31.52 -44.12
C ASP A 88 -30.09 -30.63 -44.50
N ASP A 89 -29.84 -29.36 -44.87
CA ASP A 89 -30.31 -28.77 -46.16
C ASP A 89 -29.79 -27.31 -46.40
N GLU A 90 -29.07 -27.20 -47.53
CA GLU A 90 -29.03 -26.16 -48.59
C GLU A 90 -28.74 -24.66 -48.32
N ASP A 91 -27.58 -24.24 -48.87
CA ASP A 91 -27.29 -23.08 -49.74
C ASP A 91 -28.24 -21.87 -49.77
N ASP A 92 -27.71 -20.67 -49.53
CA ASP A 92 -27.93 -19.55 -50.46
C ASP A 92 -26.85 -18.44 -50.37
N GLU A 93 -26.64 -17.82 -51.51
CA GLU A 93 -25.54 -16.94 -51.93
C GLU A 93 -25.55 -15.55 -51.26
N ASN A 94 -24.38 -14.87 -51.18
CA ASN A 94 -24.11 -13.63 -51.94
C ASN A 94 -23.07 -12.68 -51.29
N GLU A 95 -22.06 -12.36 -52.12
CA GLU A 95 -21.20 -11.17 -52.26
C GLU A 95 -20.77 -10.26 -51.08
N GLY A 96 -19.45 -10.25 -50.82
CA GLY A 96 -18.57 -9.12 -51.16
C GLY A 96 -18.42 -7.94 -50.19
N HIS A 97 -17.30 -7.88 -49.44
CA HIS A 97 -16.48 -6.66 -49.30
C HIS A 97 -15.13 -6.93 -48.60
N ILE A 98 -14.04 -6.37 -49.13
CA ILE A 98 -12.71 -6.34 -48.50
C ILE A 98 -12.67 -5.19 -47.49
N VAL A 99 -12.09 -5.39 -46.30
CA VAL A 99 -11.15 -4.45 -45.61
C VAL A 99 -10.63 -5.04 -44.29
N ASN A 100 -9.33 -4.86 -44.07
CA ASN A 100 -8.53 -5.18 -42.87
C ASN A 100 -9.04 -4.47 -41.60
N GLY A 101 -8.95 -5.11 -40.41
CA GLY A 101 -9.11 -4.41 -39.14
C GLY A 101 -9.16 -5.30 -37.88
N ILE A 102 -8.01 -5.36 -37.18
CA ILE A 102 -7.79 -5.36 -35.72
C ILE A 102 -8.90 -5.93 -34.80
N HIS A 103 -8.53 -6.97 -34.04
CA HIS A 103 -9.28 -7.57 -32.94
C HIS A 103 -9.42 -6.61 -31.74
N GLU A 104 -10.61 -6.01 -31.58
CA GLU A 104 -11.01 -5.26 -30.38
C GLU A 104 -11.87 -6.18 -29.49
N SER A 105 -11.26 -6.71 -28.42
CA SER A 105 -12.01 -7.43 -27.38
C SER A 105 -12.69 -6.40 -26.48
N THR A 106 -14.01 -6.31 -26.63
CA THR A 106 -14.93 -5.57 -25.77
C THR A 106 -15.00 -6.24 -24.40
N ASN A 107 -14.61 -5.50 -23.35
CA ASN A 107 -14.81 -5.95 -21.97
C ASN A 107 -16.21 -5.50 -21.53
N SER A 108 -17.11 -6.47 -21.38
CA SER A 108 -18.49 -6.27 -20.98
C SER A 108 -18.58 -5.91 -19.49
N TYR A 109 -19.09 -4.71 -19.20
CA TYR A 109 -19.46 -4.27 -17.87
C TYR A 109 -20.57 -5.19 -17.31
N SER A 110 -20.27 -5.94 -16.26
CA SER A 110 -21.29 -6.61 -15.46
C SER A 110 -21.83 -5.66 -14.39
N ASN A 111 -23.16 -5.54 -14.39
CA ASN A 111 -23.95 -4.65 -13.56
C ASN A 111 -23.80 -5.00 -12.07
N TYR A 112 -23.33 -4.06 -11.25
CA TYR A 112 -23.42 -4.16 -9.80
C TYR A 112 -24.81 -3.74 -9.33
N SER A 113 -25.56 -4.70 -8.80
CA SER A 113 -26.84 -4.49 -8.12
C SER A 113 -26.60 -3.76 -6.80
N PHE A 114 -27.12 -2.54 -6.67
CA PHE A 114 -27.13 -1.80 -5.41
C PHE A 114 -28.11 -2.46 -4.44
N SER A 115 -27.60 -3.11 -3.38
CA SER A 115 -28.41 -3.60 -2.26
C SER A 115 -27.98 -2.92 -0.98
N THR A 116 -28.73 -1.88 -0.61
CA THR A 116 -28.69 -1.25 0.70
C THR A 116 -29.40 -2.15 1.71
N THR A 117 -28.63 -2.91 2.50
CA THR A 117 -29.15 -3.52 3.73
C THR A 117 -28.64 -2.73 4.94
N PRO A 118 -29.52 -2.37 5.90
CA PRO A 118 -29.13 -1.60 7.06
C PRO A 118 -28.41 -2.47 8.09
N MET A 119 -27.57 -1.79 8.86
CA MET A 119 -26.75 -2.28 9.97
C MET A 119 -27.58 -3.07 11.00
N VAL A 120 -27.24 -4.35 11.20
CA VAL A 120 -27.65 -5.11 12.39
C VAL A 120 -26.39 -5.39 13.20
N THR A 121 -26.23 -4.68 14.31
CA THR A 121 -25.23 -4.97 15.33
C THR A 121 -25.61 -6.29 16.00
N SER A 122 -24.96 -7.38 15.60
CA SER A 122 -24.98 -8.64 16.35
C SER A 122 -24.01 -8.51 17.52
N PHE A 123 -24.56 -8.40 18.72
CA PHE A 123 -23.85 -8.45 19.99
C PHE A 123 -23.61 -9.92 20.38
N ALA A 124 -22.59 -10.54 19.81
CA ALA A 124 -22.02 -11.81 20.28
C ALA A 124 -20.60 -11.88 19.75
N SER A 125 -19.53 -12.10 20.51
CA SER A 125 -19.36 -12.67 21.83
C SER A 125 -18.01 -12.15 22.35
N MET A 126 -17.94 -11.76 23.62
CA MET A 126 -16.67 -11.54 24.32
C MET A 126 -15.91 -12.86 24.37
N THR A 127 -14.95 -13.02 23.48
CA THR A 127 -13.71 -13.76 23.73
C THR A 127 -12.60 -12.92 23.15
N GLU A 128 -11.92 -12.15 24.01
CA GLU A 128 -10.60 -11.59 23.71
C GLU A 128 -9.63 -12.78 23.56
N THR A 129 -9.63 -13.40 22.38
CA THR A 129 -8.38 -13.96 21.87
C THR A 129 -7.57 -12.76 21.43
N ILE A 130 -6.57 -12.40 22.25
CA ILE A 130 -5.48 -11.49 21.87
C ILE A 130 -4.88 -12.08 20.59
N THR A 131 -5.41 -11.62 19.46
CA THR A 131 -4.88 -11.91 18.15
C THR A 131 -3.94 -10.76 17.93
N GLU A 132 -2.64 -11.04 18.09
CA GLU A 132 -1.54 -10.16 17.66
C GLU A 132 -1.98 -9.41 16.39
N PRO A 133 -1.85 -8.07 16.33
CA PRO A 133 -2.27 -7.31 15.16
C PRO A 133 -1.60 -7.94 13.95
N THR A 134 -2.43 -8.47 13.05
CA THR A 134 -1.98 -9.15 11.85
C THR A 134 -0.98 -8.25 11.16
N SER A 135 0.27 -8.67 11.09
CA SER A 135 1.42 -7.81 10.75
C SER A 135 1.46 -7.31 9.30
N ASN A 136 0.31 -7.35 8.61
CA ASN A 136 0.11 -6.94 7.23
C ASN A 136 -0.69 -5.63 7.11
N VAL A 137 -1.11 -5.02 8.22
CA VAL A 137 -1.83 -3.73 8.22
C VAL A 137 -0.93 -2.59 7.74
N PHE A 138 0.36 -2.66 8.07
CA PHE A 138 1.37 -1.73 7.60
C PHE A 138 2.43 -2.50 6.81
N ASP A 139 2.40 -2.31 5.49
CA ASP A 139 3.15 -3.09 4.52
C ASP A 139 4.07 -2.21 3.65
N SER A 140 4.80 -2.83 2.74
CA SER A 140 5.77 -2.13 1.88
C SER A 140 5.16 -1.06 0.95
N MET A 141 3.85 -1.16 0.68
CA MET A 141 3.11 -0.25 -0.18
C MET A 141 2.50 0.91 0.59
N SER A 142 2.31 0.75 1.91
CA SER A 142 1.67 1.70 2.80
C SER A 142 2.19 3.13 2.61
N SER A 143 1.26 4.01 2.29
CA SER A 143 1.48 5.43 2.05
C SER A 143 0.18 6.18 2.29
N SER A 144 0.27 7.45 2.68
CA SER A 144 -0.89 8.30 2.88
C SER A 144 -0.55 9.76 2.59
N VAL A 145 -1.55 10.51 2.12
CA VAL A 145 -1.44 11.96 1.94
C VAL A 145 -2.66 12.60 2.57
N ILE A 146 -2.45 13.50 3.53
CA ILE A 146 -3.51 14.26 4.19
C ILE A 146 -3.29 15.73 3.88
N LYS A 147 -4.23 16.34 3.18
CA LYS A 147 -4.24 17.79 2.93
C LYS A 147 -4.87 18.50 4.13
N LEU A 148 -4.15 19.50 4.64
CA LEU A 148 -4.57 20.30 5.78
C LEU A 148 -5.19 21.61 5.30
N THR A 149 -6.12 22.15 6.09
CA THR A 149 -6.61 23.51 5.87
C THR A 149 -5.45 24.49 6.07
N GLY A 150 -5.19 25.34 5.06
CA GLY A 150 -4.05 26.27 5.09
C GLY A 150 -2.93 25.97 4.09
N GLY A 151 -3.17 25.11 3.09
CA GLY A 151 -2.24 24.90 1.97
C GLY A 151 -1.03 24.03 2.32
N ARG A 152 -1.13 23.23 3.38
CA ARG A 152 -0.13 22.22 3.77
C ARG A 152 -0.66 20.82 3.52
N ALA A 153 0.25 19.87 3.40
CA ALA A 153 -0.05 18.46 3.36
C ALA A 153 0.96 17.66 4.19
N LEU A 154 0.48 16.57 4.78
CA LEU A 154 1.30 15.53 5.38
C LEU A 154 1.38 14.38 4.38
N TYR A 155 2.60 13.90 4.13
CA TYR A 155 2.88 12.75 3.28
C TYR A 155 3.55 11.68 4.12
N LEU A 156 2.97 10.48 4.19
CA LEU A 156 3.52 9.33 4.89
C LEU A 156 3.91 8.26 3.88
N LYS A 157 5.09 7.66 4.06
CA LYS A 157 5.53 6.48 3.32
C LYS A 157 6.22 5.48 4.23
N GLU A 158 5.87 4.20 4.07
CA GLU A 158 6.59 3.11 4.72
C GLU A 158 8.05 3.04 4.26
N ILE A 159 8.97 2.94 5.24
CA ILE A 159 10.39 2.69 5.01
C ILE A 159 10.72 1.22 5.26
N ASN A 160 10.27 0.69 6.39
CA ASN A 160 10.24 -0.74 6.70
C ASN A 160 9.03 -1.05 7.62
N ARG A 161 8.85 -2.32 8.00
CA ARG A 161 7.71 -2.76 8.82
C ARG A 161 7.54 -2.05 10.17
N HIS A 162 8.55 -1.33 10.64
CA HIS A 162 8.55 -0.60 11.91
C HIS A 162 8.70 0.92 11.74
N LEU A 163 9.17 1.37 10.58
CA LEU A 163 9.53 2.76 10.34
C LEU A 163 8.70 3.39 9.24
N ALA A 164 8.17 4.58 9.52
CA ALA A 164 7.49 5.43 8.56
C ALA A 164 8.25 6.74 8.38
N LEU A 165 8.40 7.17 7.14
CA LEU A 165 8.78 8.54 6.82
C LEU A 165 7.51 9.39 6.77
N ILE A 166 7.50 10.50 7.50
CA ILE A 166 6.44 11.50 7.44
C ILE A 166 7.05 12.84 7.03
N CYS A 167 6.53 13.44 5.97
CA CYS A 167 6.97 14.73 5.46
C CYS A 167 5.85 15.75 5.55
N VAL A 168 6.20 16.97 5.93
CA VAL A 168 5.34 18.15 5.84
C VAL A 168 5.74 18.91 4.59
N LEU A 169 4.77 19.26 3.74
CA LEU A 169 5.01 19.98 2.50
C LEU A 169 3.87 20.95 2.23
N ARG A 170 4.11 21.92 1.35
CA ARG A 170 3.01 22.74 0.83
C ARG A 170 2.22 21.97 -0.21
N GLU A 171 0.93 22.28 -0.30
CA GLU A 171 0.02 21.62 -1.23
C GLU A 171 0.48 21.81 -2.69
N GLU A 172 1.08 22.95 -3.04
CA GLU A 172 1.54 23.17 -4.41
C GLU A 172 2.67 22.21 -4.82
N ALA A 173 3.45 21.70 -3.85
CA ALA A 173 4.48 20.70 -4.13
C ALA A 173 3.88 19.37 -4.61
N LEU A 174 2.64 19.04 -4.22
CA LEU A 174 1.93 17.84 -4.70
C LEU A 174 1.61 17.88 -6.20
N THR A 175 1.70 19.03 -6.87
CA THR A 175 1.61 19.09 -8.34
C THR A 175 2.69 18.25 -9.03
N LYS A 176 3.82 17.99 -8.34
CA LYS A 176 4.94 17.17 -8.80
C LYS A 176 5.07 15.88 -7.99
N GLN A 177 3.95 15.30 -7.56
CA GLN A 177 3.91 14.11 -6.71
C GLN A 177 4.80 12.95 -7.22
N ALA A 178 4.84 12.71 -8.54
CA ALA A 178 5.69 11.66 -9.11
C ALA A 178 7.19 11.84 -8.80
N ILE A 179 7.69 13.09 -8.80
CA ILE A 179 9.09 13.38 -8.46
C ILE A 179 9.33 13.18 -6.96
N ILE A 180 8.37 13.63 -6.14
CA ILE A 180 8.40 13.42 -4.68
C ILE A 180 8.48 11.92 -4.37
N GLU A 181 7.58 11.11 -4.94
CA GLU A 181 7.55 9.67 -4.73
C GLU A 181 8.83 9.00 -5.22
N TYR A 182 9.37 9.41 -6.37
CA TYR A 182 10.66 8.92 -6.85
C TYR A 182 11.77 9.19 -5.82
N ASN A 183 11.91 10.44 -5.38
CA ASN A 183 12.95 10.84 -4.42
C ASN A 183 12.79 10.10 -3.08
N VAL A 184 11.55 9.98 -2.58
CA VAL A 184 11.25 9.22 -1.36
C VAL A 184 11.61 7.74 -1.52
N ASN A 185 11.31 7.13 -2.67
CA ASN A 185 11.66 5.74 -2.92
C ASN A 185 13.19 5.54 -3.01
N GLN A 186 13.95 6.52 -3.52
CA GLN A 186 15.41 6.46 -3.47
C GLN A 186 15.95 6.61 -2.05
N LEU A 187 15.37 7.52 -1.26
CA LEU A 187 15.69 7.66 0.16
C LEU A 187 15.43 6.34 0.91
N LYS A 188 14.26 5.72 0.71
CA LYS A 188 13.90 4.43 1.30
C LYS A 188 14.96 3.37 1.02
N LYS A 189 15.36 3.21 -0.24
CA LYS A 189 16.43 2.27 -0.63
C LYS A 189 17.72 2.56 0.12
N SER A 190 18.12 3.84 0.17
CA SER A 190 19.34 4.28 0.84
C SER A 190 19.32 3.99 2.35
N ILE A 191 18.18 4.22 3.02
CA ILE A 191 18.00 3.92 4.44
C ILE A 191 18.04 2.41 4.71
N LEU A 192 17.37 1.61 3.87
CA LEU A 192 17.39 0.14 3.99
C LEU A 192 18.81 -0.42 3.82
N GLU A 193 19.55 0.08 2.85
CA GLU A 193 20.95 -0.28 2.64
C GLU A 193 21.81 0.11 3.86
N LEU A 194 21.63 1.33 4.39
CA LEU A 194 22.35 1.80 5.57
C LEU A 194 22.15 0.87 6.78
N PHE A 195 20.96 0.31 6.98
CA PHE A 195 20.71 -0.65 8.05
C PHE A 195 21.38 -2.00 7.81
N HIS A 196 21.51 -2.44 6.56
CA HIS A 196 22.21 -3.69 6.21
C HIS A 196 23.74 -3.57 6.25
N LEU A 197 24.28 -2.37 6.02
CA LEU A 197 25.72 -2.10 5.98
C LEU A 197 26.40 -1.97 7.36
N THR A 198 25.73 -2.38 8.44
CA THR A 198 26.33 -2.40 9.78
C THR A 198 26.71 -3.84 10.17
N PRO A 199 27.83 -4.41 9.69
CA PRO A 199 28.32 -5.67 10.21
C PRO A 199 28.75 -5.49 11.67
N GLN A 200 28.37 -6.45 12.52
CA GLN A 200 28.87 -6.57 13.89
C GLN A 200 30.40 -6.45 13.86
N THR A 201 30.94 -5.50 14.60
CA THR A 201 32.37 -5.45 14.90
C THR A 201 32.71 -6.68 15.73
N SER A 202 33.00 -7.82 15.10
CA SER A 202 33.66 -8.94 15.77
C SER A 202 35.08 -8.49 16.05
N SER A 203 35.34 -8.25 17.33
CA SER A 203 36.64 -7.96 17.91
C SER A 203 37.70 -8.94 17.39
N SER A 204 38.65 -8.43 16.62
CA SER A 204 39.96 -9.04 16.49
C SER A 204 40.78 -8.75 17.75
N SER A 205 41.69 -9.70 18.08
CA SER A 205 42.60 -9.78 19.25
C SER A 205 41.99 -10.51 20.47
N VAL A 206 42.60 -11.52 21.09
CA VAL A 206 44.02 -11.84 21.31
C VAL A 206 44.17 -13.36 21.52
N ALA A 207 45.17 -13.98 20.89
CA ALA A 207 45.90 -15.11 21.49
C ALA A 207 47.33 -15.11 20.94
N SER A 208 48.25 -14.85 21.85
CA SER A 208 49.71 -14.80 21.71
C SER A 208 50.32 -16.14 21.35
#